data_AF-A0A367ZN67-F1
#
_entry.id   AF-A0A367ZN67-F1
#
_cell.length_a   1.000
_cell.length_b   1.000
_cell.length_c   1.000
_cell.angle_alpha   90.00
_cell.angle_beta   90.00
_cell.angle_gamma   90.00
#
_symmetry.space_group_name_H-M   'P 1'
#
loop_
_entity.id
_entity.type
_entity.pdbx_description
1 polymer ?
#
loop_
_entity_poly.entity_id
_entity_poly.type
_entity_poly.pdbx_seq_one_letter_code
_entity_poly.pdbx_strand_id
1 'polypeptide(L)'
;MSQIDFLRRVSLFSGLSEEELKNLAGRAEAIPFARDAFICKEGQAADSMFVIKSGIVQIFCDDGKGGRKILTHLKLGEYFGEMALLTDEPRTASAVALAETEVIRIRKDDFHALLRTAPGVALAIIRTLCERLAKANIGSAGEKKTYVYAVMGPDTSSGKSLFARNLAFAMQQLLGRDVLLFDPNLRDDKVARALGIEQRSRIIDELVDRERIADLKKYVVRAPCGIETLLPQENGLTDLRLKEFHTFSIMKTVMETYDFVVVDSSSMYTKVTKEIVQSVDKIVYLISSKNVSVNGLIKHFEETRRSWKVDPSKVIYGLNHTTADPTQEGKILPEDREYLKFELPFDKALAGNRTPDAQLLLQRDPNHPMAVAIRDLAEAMLFDQALGLYLPTFDGDPGKKELSRRWAETGTQELGALLRHTRLESPVTHQGQAMHCIQGRTAKWLLNQHVVALVNFANRFKQEFGLDKVIFTMNGQESVV
;
A
#
# COMPACT_ATOMS: atom_id res chain seq x y z
N MET A 1 -27.91 32.17 -4.58
CA MET A 1 -27.67 30.91 -5.32
C MET A 1 -28.85 29.99 -5.04
N SER A 2 -29.45 29.36 -6.05
CA SER A 2 -30.58 28.46 -5.79
C SER A 2 -30.10 27.18 -5.09
N GLN A 3 -30.99 26.47 -4.40
CA GLN A 3 -30.67 25.18 -3.76
C GLN A 3 -30.22 24.13 -4.79
N ILE A 4 -30.79 24.18 -6.01
CA ILE A 4 -30.42 23.32 -7.13
C ILE A 4 -28.97 23.62 -7.57
N ASP A 5 -28.60 24.89 -7.72
CA ASP A 5 -27.24 25.29 -8.10
C ASP A 5 -26.21 24.87 -7.05
N PHE A 6 -26.60 24.91 -5.77
CA PHE A 6 -25.77 24.43 -4.67
C PHE A 6 -25.57 22.91 -4.75
N LEU A 7 -26.65 22.13 -4.79
CA LEU A 7 -26.59 20.67 -4.81
C LEU A 7 -25.82 20.15 -6.03
N ARG A 8 -25.92 20.81 -7.19
CA ARG A 8 -25.14 20.47 -8.39
C ARG A 8 -23.62 20.53 -8.16
N ARG A 9 -23.14 21.40 -7.26
CA ARG A 9 -21.71 21.58 -6.95
C ARG A 9 -21.22 20.62 -5.87
N VAL A 10 -22.11 19.94 -5.17
CA VAL A 10 -21.76 18.91 -4.18
C VAL A 10 -21.29 17.69 -4.96
N SER A 11 -20.08 17.20 -4.67
CA SER A 11 -19.47 16.06 -5.37
C SER A 11 -20.35 14.80 -5.33
N LEU A 12 -21.14 14.64 -4.27
CA LEU A 12 -22.11 13.56 -4.11
C LEU A 12 -23.21 13.55 -5.18
N PHE A 13 -23.61 14.72 -5.67
CA PHE A 13 -24.78 14.89 -6.56
C PHE A 13 -24.41 15.42 -7.94
N SER A 14 -23.12 15.58 -8.25
CA SER A 14 -22.67 16.15 -9.53
C SER A 14 -23.04 15.31 -10.75
N GLY A 15 -23.38 14.03 -10.54
CA GLY A 15 -23.83 13.11 -11.59
C GLY A 15 -25.35 13.04 -11.78
N LEU A 16 -26.14 13.81 -11.02
CA LEU A 16 -27.60 13.81 -11.13
C LEU A 16 -28.06 14.65 -12.33
N SER A 17 -29.10 14.18 -12.99
CA SER A 17 -29.82 14.95 -14.02
C SER A 17 -30.53 16.17 -13.43
N GLU A 18 -30.93 17.12 -14.29
CA GLU A 18 -31.72 18.30 -13.91
C GLU A 18 -33.00 17.93 -13.15
N GLU A 19 -33.69 16.87 -13.57
CA GLU A 19 -34.95 16.42 -12.98
C GLU A 19 -34.72 15.79 -11.60
N GLU A 20 -33.68 14.96 -11.46
CA GLU A 20 -33.29 14.38 -10.17
C GLU A 20 -32.83 15.43 -9.17
N LEU A 21 -32.08 16.44 -9.62
CA LEU A 21 -31.69 17.58 -8.79
C LEU A 21 -32.89 18.40 -8.34
N LYS A 22 -33.89 18.62 -9.21
CA LYS A 22 -35.14 19.30 -8.84
C LYS A 22 -35.92 18.50 -7.80
N ASN A 23 -36.04 17.19 -8.00
CA ASN A 23 -36.72 16.29 -7.07
C ASN A 23 -36.02 16.25 -5.70
N LEU A 24 -34.68 16.14 -5.68
CA LEU A 24 -33.89 16.18 -4.45
C LEU A 24 -34.01 17.55 -3.77
N ALA A 25 -33.84 18.64 -4.52
CA ALA A 25 -33.93 20.00 -3.99
C ALA A 25 -35.31 20.31 -3.39
N GLY A 26 -36.40 19.77 -3.97
CA GLY A 26 -37.75 19.96 -3.44
C GLY A 26 -38.01 19.23 -2.12
N ARG A 27 -37.20 18.22 -1.77
CA ARG A 27 -37.35 17.42 -0.54
C ARG A 27 -36.26 17.68 0.49
N ALA A 28 -35.17 18.32 0.07
CA ALA A 28 -34.09 18.76 0.93
C ALA A 28 -34.51 19.99 1.76
N GLU A 29 -34.24 19.93 3.06
CA GLU A 29 -34.59 21.00 4.01
C GLU A 29 -33.33 21.72 4.50
N ALA A 30 -33.30 23.05 4.43
CA ALA A 30 -32.22 23.82 5.02
C ALA A 30 -32.47 24.04 6.53
N ILE A 31 -31.49 23.68 7.35
CA ILE A 31 -31.57 23.74 8.82
C ILE A 31 -30.39 24.55 9.37
N PRO A 32 -30.65 25.64 10.11
CA PRO A 32 -29.61 26.41 10.78
C PRO A 32 -29.22 25.79 12.13
N PHE A 33 -27.94 25.85 12.46
CA PHE A 33 -27.36 25.47 13.74
C PHE A 33 -26.49 26.60 14.28
N ALA A 34 -26.69 26.96 15.55
CA ALA A 34 -25.83 27.89 16.26
C ALA A 34 -24.45 27.26 16.53
N ARG A 35 -23.46 28.10 16.85
CA ARG A 35 -22.15 27.62 17.32
C ARG A 35 -22.32 26.69 18.53
N ASP A 36 -21.50 25.64 18.57
CA ASP A 36 -21.45 24.58 19.58
C ASP A 36 -22.73 23.70 19.66
N ALA A 37 -23.69 23.89 18.76
CA ALA A 37 -24.87 23.04 18.68
C ALA A 37 -24.52 21.67 18.07
N PHE A 38 -25.01 20.60 18.71
CA PHE A 38 -24.95 19.25 18.15
C PHE A 38 -25.95 19.10 17.00
N ILE A 39 -25.45 18.61 15.87
CA ILE A 39 -26.29 18.25 14.72
C ILE A 39 -26.77 16.81 14.88
N CYS A 40 -25.89 15.91 15.31
CA CYS A 40 -26.23 14.56 15.75
C CYS A 40 -25.21 14.05 16.76
N LYS A 41 -25.58 13.04 17.54
CA LYS A 41 -24.69 12.37 18.50
C LYS A 41 -24.44 10.93 18.10
N GLU A 42 -23.25 10.45 18.43
CA GLU A 42 -22.89 9.04 18.36
C GLU A 42 -23.91 8.17 19.11
N GLY A 43 -24.21 6.99 18.57
CA GLY A 43 -25.19 6.06 19.12
C GLY A 43 -26.65 6.42 18.89
N GLN A 44 -26.97 7.60 18.33
CA GLN A 44 -28.35 7.93 17.97
C GLN A 44 -28.81 7.17 16.73
N ALA A 45 -30.10 6.86 16.62
CA ALA A 45 -30.67 6.36 15.38
C ALA A 45 -30.52 7.39 14.25
N ALA A 46 -30.19 6.92 13.05
CA ALA A 46 -30.03 7.79 11.89
C ALA A 46 -31.28 7.82 11.02
N ASP A 47 -31.89 8.99 10.90
CA ASP A 47 -33.10 9.25 10.10
C ASP A 47 -32.82 10.13 8.87
N SER A 48 -31.61 10.67 8.77
CA SER A 48 -31.23 11.68 7.78
C SER A 48 -29.71 11.76 7.56
N MET A 49 -29.30 12.36 6.45
CA MET A 49 -27.93 12.79 6.22
C MET A 49 -27.89 14.30 6.00
N PHE A 50 -26.69 14.88 6.11
CA PHE A 50 -26.51 16.33 6.08
C PHE A 50 -25.42 16.74 5.11
N VAL A 51 -25.65 17.84 4.40
CA VAL A 51 -24.68 18.49 3.50
C VAL A 51 -24.46 19.92 3.95
N ILE A 52 -23.21 20.36 4.09
CA ILE A 52 -22.89 21.67 4.67
C ILE A 52 -23.06 22.75 3.62
N LYS A 53 -24.03 23.64 3.83
CA LYS A 53 -24.32 24.79 2.97
C LYS A 53 -23.56 26.04 3.39
N SER A 54 -23.22 26.18 4.66
CA SER A 54 -22.33 27.20 5.20
C SER A 54 -21.83 26.80 6.58
N GLY A 55 -20.70 27.35 7.05
CA GLY A 55 -20.12 27.04 8.35
C GLY A 55 -19.10 25.90 8.34
N ILE A 56 -18.78 25.41 9.54
CA ILE A 56 -17.78 24.35 9.77
C ILE A 56 -18.35 23.37 10.80
N VAL A 57 -18.33 22.08 10.47
CA VAL A 57 -18.78 21.00 11.35
C VAL A 57 -17.60 20.14 11.76
N GLN A 58 -17.43 19.89 13.05
CA GLN A 58 -16.46 18.93 13.57
C GLN A 58 -17.14 17.58 13.78
N ILE A 59 -16.52 16.52 13.26
CA ILE A 59 -16.95 15.14 13.49
C ILE A 59 -15.98 14.49 14.47
N PHE A 60 -16.50 13.87 15.52
CA PHE A 60 -15.69 13.21 16.55
C PHE A 60 -16.43 12.01 17.15
N CYS A 61 -15.68 11.05 17.68
CA CYS A 61 -16.22 9.94 18.49
C CYS A 61 -15.61 9.97 19.89
N ASP A 62 -16.20 9.22 20.82
CA ASP A 62 -15.55 8.90 22.09
C ASP A 62 -14.27 8.08 21.82
N ASP A 63 -13.19 8.34 22.56
CA ASP A 63 -11.94 7.57 22.46
C ASP A 63 -11.91 6.34 23.39
N GLY A 64 -13.00 6.09 24.11
CA GLY A 64 -13.14 4.98 25.06
C GLY A 64 -12.41 5.20 26.39
N LYS A 65 -11.74 6.35 26.56
CA LYS A 65 -11.01 6.76 27.77
C LYS A 65 -11.56 8.06 28.37
N GLY A 66 -12.73 8.50 27.90
CA GLY A 66 -13.38 9.74 28.34
C GLY A 66 -12.90 11.00 27.60
N GLY A 67 -12.13 10.85 26.53
CA GLY A 67 -11.72 11.91 25.62
C GLY A 67 -12.49 11.90 24.30
N ARG A 68 -12.29 12.93 23.48
CA ARG A 68 -12.89 13.03 22.14
C ARG A 68 -11.82 12.81 21.08
N LYS A 69 -12.00 11.80 20.24
CA LYS A 69 -11.18 11.62 19.04
C LYS A 69 -11.81 12.40 17.88
N ILE A 70 -11.17 13.49 17.48
CA ILE A 70 -11.59 14.26 16.31
C ILE A 70 -11.28 13.43 15.05
N LEU A 71 -12.32 13.12 14.28
CA LEU A 71 -12.20 12.36 13.03
C LEU A 71 -11.89 13.28 11.85
N THR A 72 -12.61 14.41 11.75
CA THR A 72 -12.40 15.39 10.68
C THR A 72 -13.13 16.72 10.96
N HIS A 73 -12.83 17.73 10.16
CA HIS A 73 -13.61 18.97 10.04
C HIS A 73 -14.17 19.06 8.62
N LEU A 74 -15.48 19.26 8.53
CA LEU A 74 -16.22 19.36 7.29
C LEU A 74 -16.63 20.81 7.01
N LYS A 75 -16.59 21.21 5.74
CA LYS A 75 -16.85 22.56 5.23
C LYS A 75 -17.87 22.53 4.10
N LEU A 76 -18.14 23.70 3.53
CA LEU A 76 -19.04 23.91 2.40
C LEU A 76 -18.93 22.81 1.34
N GLY A 77 -20.07 22.19 1.01
CA GLY A 77 -20.18 21.14 0.00
C GLY A 77 -19.79 19.74 0.46
N GLU A 78 -19.21 19.59 1.65
CA GLU A 78 -18.96 18.30 2.27
C GLU A 78 -20.20 17.82 3.05
N TYR A 79 -20.28 16.52 3.30
CA TYR A 79 -21.48 15.88 3.85
C TYR A 79 -21.13 14.79 4.87
N PHE A 80 -22.10 14.42 5.70
CA PHE A 80 -21.96 13.36 6.70
C PHE A 80 -23.30 12.69 7.03
N GLY A 81 -23.20 11.58 7.76
CA GLY A 81 -24.36 10.82 8.24
C GLY A 81 -24.86 9.79 7.24
N GLU A 82 -24.24 9.67 6.07
CA GLU A 82 -24.57 8.70 5.03
C GLU A 82 -24.31 7.25 5.47
N MET A 83 -23.27 7.02 6.28
CA MET A 83 -22.87 5.67 6.72
C MET A 83 -24.01 4.97 7.47
N ALA A 84 -24.57 5.65 8.46
CA ALA A 84 -25.66 5.12 9.27
C ALA A 84 -26.96 4.89 8.47
N LEU A 85 -27.16 5.64 7.38
CA LEU A 85 -28.29 5.39 6.47
C LEU A 85 -28.05 4.19 5.55
N LEU A 86 -26.80 3.90 5.21
CA LEU A 86 -26.41 2.78 4.35
C LEU A 86 -26.36 1.45 5.10
N THR A 87 -25.86 1.46 6.34
CA THR A 87 -25.69 0.25 7.16
C THR A 87 -26.92 -0.08 8.00
N ASP A 88 -27.86 0.86 8.11
CA ASP A 88 -29.01 0.78 9.02
C ASP A 88 -28.60 0.63 10.50
N GLU A 89 -27.44 1.18 10.85
CA GLU A 89 -26.89 1.19 12.21
C GLU A 89 -27.03 2.58 12.86
N PRO A 90 -26.85 2.67 14.20
CA PRO A 90 -26.74 3.95 14.87
C PRO A 90 -25.58 4.82 14.33
N ARG A 91 -25.63 6.13 14.60
CA ARG A 91 -24.57 7.08 14.25
C ARG A 91 -23.23 6.62 14.83
N THR A 92 -22.23 6.46 13.98
CA THR A 92 -20.86 6.07 14.35
C THR A 92 -20.03 7.20 14.95
N ALA A 93 -20.50 8.45 14.84
CA ALA A 93 -19.81 9.63 15.36
C ALA A 93 -20.80 10.76 15.67
N SER A 94 -20.35 11.67 16.53
CA SER A 94 -21.03 12.93 16.83
C SER A 94 -20.62 14.03 15.84
N ALA A 95 -21.53 14.96 15.56
CA ALA A 95 -21.30 16.13 14.74
C ALA A 95 -21.70 17.41 15.49
N VAL A 96 -20.78 18.38 15.57
CA VAL A 96 -21.02 19.67 16.25
C VAL A 96 -20.63 20.83 15.34
N ALA A 97 -21.44 21.88 15.34
CA ALA A 97 -21.15 23.11 14.59
C ALA A 97 -20.08 23.95 15.33
N LEU A 98 -18.96 24.26 14.68
CA LEU A 98 -17.89 25.10 15.28
C LEU A 98 -18.12 26.62 15.06
N ALA A 99 -19.07 26.96 14.21
CA ALA A 99 -19.55 28.30 13.91
C ALA A 99 -21.04 28.23 13.55
N GLU A 100 -21.71 29.37 13.36
CA GLU A 100 -23.03 29.39 12.73
C GLU A 100 -22.98 28.62 11.41
N THR A 101 -23.79 27.56 11.32
CA THR A 101 -23.70 26.55 10.26
C THR A 101 -25.09 26.30 9.71
N GLU A 102 -25.24 26.34 8.40
CA GLU A 102 -26.46 25.91 7.72
C GLU A 102 -26.18 24.58 7.02
N VAL A 103 -27.04 23.59 7.24
CA VAL A 103 -26.96 22.29 6.56
C VAL A 103 -28.20 22.04 5.73
N ILE A 104 -28.05 21.29 4.64
CA ILE A 104 -29.16 20.66 3.92
C ILE A 104 -29.37 19.26 4.50
N ARG A 105 -30.54 19.02 5.09
CA ARG A 105 -31.01 17.72 5.56
C ARG A 105 -31.69 16.96 4.43
N ILE A 106 -31.29 15.70 4.26
CA ILE A 106 -31.91 14.74 3.34
C ILE A 106 -32.38 13.56 4.19
N ARG A 107 -33.68 13.23 4.14
CA ARG A 107 -34.26 12.14 4.94
C ARG A 107 -33.84 10.77 4.40
N LYS A 108 -33.86 9.76 5.26
CA LYS A 108 -33.51 8.38 4.93
C LYS A 108 -34.26 7.86 3.71
N ASP A 109 -35.56 8.04 3.65
CA ASP A 109 -36.40 7.54 2.56
C ASP A 109 -36.04 8.21 1.21
N ASP A 110 -35.76 9.50 1.22
CA ASP A 110 -35.35 10.26 0.04
C ASP A 110 -33.95 9.86 -0.42
N PHE A 111 -33.03 9.67 0.52
CA PHE A 111 -31.69 9.16 0.25
C PHE A 111 -31.74 7.75 -0.35
N HIS A 112 -32.54 6.85 0.21
CA HIS A 112 -32.74 5.49 -0.29
C HIS A 112 -33.42 5.48 -1.67
N ALA A 113 -34.39 6.36 -1.90
CA ALA A 113 -35.00 6.53 -3.22
C ALA A 113 -33.96 6.98 -4.25
N LEU A 114 -33.11 7.94 -3.89
CA LEU A 114 -32.04 8.45 -4.73
C LEU A 114 -30.99 7.39 -5.07
N LEU A 115 -30.63 6.51 -4.12
CA LEU A 115 -29.73 5.38 -4.38
C LEU A 115 -30.32 4.37 -5.38
N ARG A 116 -31.65 4.18 -5.38
CA ARG A 116 -32.33 3.29 -6.33
C ARG A 116 -32.41 3.87 -7.73
N THR A 117 -32.64 5.18 -7.85
CA THR A 117 -32.84 5.84 -9.16
C THR A 117 -31.55 6.33 -9.79
N ALA A 118 -30.52 6.63 -9.00
CA ALA A 118 -29.25 7.20 -9.46
C ALA A 118 -28.02 6.44 -8.95
N PRO A 119 -27.60 5.34 -9.62
CA PRO A 119 -26.43 4.54 -9.22
C PRO A 119 -25.11 5.33 -9.11
N GLY A 120 -24.99 6.44 -9.84
CA GLY A 120 -23.82 7.34 -9.76
C GLY A 120 -23.60 7.93 -8.37
N VAL A 121 -24.67 8.12 -7.59
CA VAL A 121 -24.57 8.63 -6.22
C VAL A 121 -24.00 7.57 -5.28
N ALA A 122 -24.43 6.32 -5.41
CA ALA A 122 -23.87 5.20 -4.65
C ALA A 122 -22.35 5.08 -4.87
N LEU A 123 -21.91 5.18 -6.13
CA LEU A 123 -20.48 5.18 -6.48
C LEU A 123 -19.71 6.36 -5.88
N ALA A 124 -20.30 7.55 -5.84
CA ALA A 124 -19.68 8.73 -5.22
C ALA A 124 -19.52 8.56 -3.70
N ILE A 125 -20.48 7.91 -3.03
CA ILE A 125 -20.38 7.59 -1.60
C ILE A 125 -19.27 6.57 -1.36
N ILE A 126 -19.24 5.48 -2.13
CA ILE A 126 -18.20 4.45 -2.01
C ILE A 126 -16.81 5.07 -2.15
N ARG A 127 -16.59 5.92 -3.16
CA ARG A 127 -15.31 6.63 -3.35
C ARG A 127 -14.93 7.47 -2.13
N THR A 128 -15.87 8.25 -1.62
CA THR A 128 -15.66 9.10 -0.45
C THR A 128 -15.36 8.29 0.80
N LEU A 129 -16.04 7.15 1.01
CA LEU A 129 -15.77 6.23 2.11
C LEU A 129 -14.38 5.58 1.99
N CYS A 130 -13.98 5.16 0.79
CA CYS A 130 -12.63 4.64 0.54
C CYS A 130 -11.55 5.69 0.83
N GLU A 131 -11.75 6.95 0.41
CA GLU A 131 -10.84 8.05 0.73
C GLU A 131 -10.79 8.35 2.23
N ARG A 132 -11.94 8.31 2.91
CA ARG A 132 -12.03 8.49 4.37
C ARG A 132 -11.35 7.36 5.12
N LEU A 133 -11.48 6.10 4.69
CA LEU A 133 -10.76 4.96 5.25
C LEU A 133 -9.26 5.09 5.02
N ALA A 134 -8.84 5.49 3.82
CA ALA A 134 -7.43 5.75 3.52
C ALA A 134 -6.85 6.86 4.42
N LYS A 135 -7.64 7.90 4.74
CA LYS A 135 -7.25 8.99 5.66
C LYS A 135 -7.37 8.61 7.14
N ALA A 136 -8.35 7.79 7.52
CA ALA A 136 -8.53 7.33 8.90
C ALA A 136 -7.44 6.32 9.31
N ASN A 137 -6.93 5.52 8.37
CA ASN A 137 -5.72 4.71 8.55
C ASN A 137 -4.44 5.54 8.67
N ILE A 138 -4.49 6.85 8.39
CA ILE A 138 -3.39 7.80 8.67
C ILE A 138 -3.57 8.42 10.08
N GLY A 139 -4.75 8.27 10.71
CA GLY A 139 -5.10 8.85 12.02
C GLY A 139 -5.40 7.85 13.15
N SER A 140 -5.36 6.53 12.91
CA SER A 140 -5.14 5.55 13.96
C SER A 140 -3.63 5.39 14.13
N ALA A 141 -3.13 5.65 15.33
CA ALA A 141 -1.79 5.25 15.75
C ALA A 141 -1.69 3.72 15.85
N GLY A 142 -1.92 3.01 14.75
CA GLY A 142 -1.16 1.81 14.46
C GLY A 142 0.24 2.27 14.07
N GLU A 143 1.27 1.53 14.47
CA GLU A 143 2.65 1.79 14.04
C GLU A 143 2.65 2.14 12.55
N LYS A 144 3.15 3.32 12.20
CA LYS A 144 3.37 3.72 10.81
C LYS A 144 4.17 2.59 10.16
N LYS A 145 3.50 1.79 9.34
CA LYS A 145 4.12 0.60 8.77
C LYS A 145 4.97 1.04 7.60
N THR A 146 6.28 1.03 7.82
CA THR A 146 7.27 1.30 6.78
C THR A 146 7.51 0.04 5.97
N TYR A 147 7.42 0.16 4.66
CA TYR A 147 7.73 -0.89 3.70
C TYR A 147 9.15 -0.69 3.17
N VAL A 148 10.02 -1.64 3.48
CA VAL A 148 11.44 -1.59 3.12
C VAL A 148 11.80 -2.72 2.16
N TYR A 149 12.36 -2.36 1.02
CA TYR A 149 12.75 -3.26 -0.06
C TYR A 149 14.26 -3.18 -0.27
N ALA A 150 14.99 -4.27 -0.01
CA ALA A 150 16.44 -4.28 -0.23
C ALA A 150 16.80 -4.92 -1.55
N VAL A 151 17.65 -4.27 -2.35
CA VAL A 151 18.28 -4.86 -3.53
C VAL A 151 19.70 -5.25 -3.17
N MET A 152 20.00 -6.54 -3.30
CA MET A 152 21.23 -7.16 -2.82
C MET A 152 21.76 -8.14 -3.84
N GLY A 153 22.99 -8.61 -3.65
CA GLY A 153 23.62 -9.51 -4.60
C GLY A 153 25.10 -9.71 -4.26
N PRO A 154 25.69 -10.82 -4.70
CA PRO A 154 26.98 -11.30 -4.21
C PRO A 154 28.16 -10.41 -4.63
N ASP A 155 28.04 -9.73 -5.77
CA ASP A 155 29.11 -9.00 -6.41
C ASP A 155 28.70 -7.54 -6.69
N THR A 156 29.67 -6.65 -6.91
CA THR A 156 29.37 -5.26 -7.30
C THR A 156 28.92 -5.13 -8.76
N SER A 157 29.08 -6.18 -9.57
CA SER A 157 28.78 -6.19 -11.01
C SER A 157 27.37 -6.67 -11.40
N SER A 158 26.57 -7.18 -10.48
CA SER A 158 25.19 -7.66 -10.71
C SER A 158 24.19 -6.59 -11.19
N GLY A 159 24.56 -5.31 -11.24
CA GLY A 159 23.67 -4.24 -11.71
C GLY A 159 22.65 -3.77 -10.67
N LYS A 160 22.86 -4.10 -9.38
CA LYS A 160 21.99 -3.74 -8.24
C LYS A 160 21.56 -2.28 -8.24
N SER A 161 22.49 -1.35 -8.41
CA SER A 161 22.16 0.07 -8.34
C SER A 161 21.24 0.53 -9.48
N LEU A 162 21.44 0.03 -10.70
CA LEU A 162 20.52 0.33 -11.81
C LEU A 162 19.15 -0.27 -11.52
N PHE A 163 19.12 -1.50 -11.03
CA PHE A 163 17.89 -2.17 -10.64
C PHE A 163 17.14 -1.42 -9.53
N ALA A 164 17.82 -1.04 -8.46
CA ALA A 164 17.25 -0.34 -7.30
C ALA A 164 16.64 1.02 -7.68
N ARG A 165 17.33 1.79 -8.54
CA ARG A 165 16.78 3.05 -9.08
C ARG A 165 15.49 2.83 -9.85
N ASN A 166 15.50 1.86 -10.77
CA ASN A 166 14.36 1.56 -11.62
C ASN A 166 13.20 0.94 -10.83
N LEU A 167 13.50 0.16 -9.78
CA LEU A 167 12.52 -0.36 -8.83
C LEU A 167 11.87 0.78 -8.02
N ALA A 168 12.67 1.69 -7.46
CA ALA A 168 12.16 2.84 -6.73
C ALA A 168 11.30 3.74 -7.63
N PHE A 169 11.71 3.96 -8.88
CA PHE A 169 10.92 4.70 -9.87
C PHE A 169 9.59 4.00 -10.15
N ALA A 170 9.61 2.69 -10.44
CA ALA A 170 8.40 1.91 -10.68
C ALA A 170 7.43 1.99 -9.50
N MET A 171 7.94 1.80 -8.28
CA MET A 171 7.13 1.88 -7.07
C MET A 171 6.53 3.27 -6.88
N GLN A 172 7.30 4.34 -7.10
CA GLN A 172 6.81 5.72 -6.99
C GLN A 172 5.66 5.98 -7.98
N GLN A 173 5.79 5.50 -9.23
CA GLN A 173 4.74 5.65 -10.25
C GLN A 173 3.48 4.85 -9.92
N LEU A 174 3.64 3.62 -9.39
CA LEU A 174 2.52 2.75 -9.02
C LEU A 174 1.78 3.24 -7.77
N LEU A 175 2.51 3.81 -6.81
CA LEU A 175 1.95 4.26 -5.52
C LEU A 175 1.42 5.69 -5.56
N GLY A 176 1.99 6.57 -6.40
CA GLY A 176 1.72 8.00 -6.36
C GLY A 176 2.13 8.67 -5.04
N ARG A 177 3.10 8.09 -4.33
CA ARG A 177 3.61 8.54 -3.01
C ARG A 177 5.12 8.71 -3.04
N ASP A 178 5.64 9.38 -2.02
CA ASP A 178 7.08 9.54 -1.82
C ASP A 178 7.73 8.17 -1.55
N VAL A 179 8.72 7.82 -2.38
CA VAL A 179 9.57 6.64 -2.20
C VAL A 179 11.00 7.14 -2.02
N LEU A 180 11.66 6.71 -0.94
CA LEU A 180 13.06 7.01 -0.71
C LEU A 180 13.94 5.91 -1.29
N LEU A 181 14.82 6.27 -2.23
CA LEU A 181 15.96 5.44 -2.60
C LEU A 181 17.13 5.73 -1.64
N PHE A 182 17.43 4.78 -0.77
CA PHE A 182 18.45 4.88 0.26
C PHE A 182 19.70 4.09 -0.14
N ASP A 183 20.83 4.79 -0.31
CA ASP A 183 22.15 4.18 -0.37
C ASP A 183 22.81 4.33 1.01
N PRO A 184 23.10 3.23 1.73
CA PRO A 184 23.78 3.27 3.01
C PRO A 184 25.21 3.86 2.92
N ASN A 185 25.83 3.85 1.73
CA ASN A 185 27.14 4.41 1.49
C ASN A 185 27.05 5.88 1.08
N LEU A 186 26.80 6.75 2.06
CA LEU A 186 26.70 8.20 1.84
C LEU A 186 27.96 8.88 1.30
N ARG A 187 29.11 8.18 1.26
CA ARG A 187 30.36 8.69 0.67
C ARG A 187 30.34 8.65 -0.85
N ASP A 188 29.52 7.77 -1.41
CA ASP A 188 29.39 7.58 -2.85
C ASP A 188 28.28 8.49 -3.38
N ASP A 189 28.58 9.22 -4.45
CA ASP A 189 27.61 10.07 -5.13
C ASP A 189 27.04 9.40 -6.39
N LYS A 190 27.32 8.11 -6.64
CA LYS A 190 26.80 7.35 -7.79
C LYS A 190 25.28 7.43 -7.92
N VAL A 191 24.53 7.27 -6.83
CA VAL A 191 23.07 7.34 -6.85
C VAL A 191 22.60 8.76 -7.18
N ALA A 192 23.13 9.76 -6.49
CA ALA A 192 22.79 11.16 -6.73
C ALA A 192 23.11 11.60 -8.17
N ARG A 193 24.33 11.33 -8.66
CA ARG A 193 24.73 11.65 -10.04
C ARG A 193 23.85 10.96 -11.08
N ALA A 194 23.50 9.68 -10.86
CA ALA A 194 22.62 8.94 -11.76
C ALA A 194 21.19 9.53 -11.81
N LEU A 195 20.77 10.23 -10.76
CA LEU A 195 19.48 10.92 -10.68
C LEU A 195 19.56 12.41 -11.11
N GLY A 196 20.72 12.88 -11.57
CA GLY A 196 20.93 14.27 -11.96
C GLY A 196 21.05 15.24 -10.78
N ILE A 197 21.45 14.75 -9.60
CA ILE A 197 21.65 15.54 -8.39
C ILE A 197 23.14 15.85 -8.23
N GLU A 198 23.48 17.14 -8.17
CA GLU A 198 24.85 17.63 -7.92
C GLU A 198 25.07 18.10 -6.48
N GLN A 199 23.98 18.31 -5.73
CA GLN A 199 24.00 18.79 -4.36
C GLN A 199 24.67 17.78 -3.41
N ARG A 200 25.30 18.30 -2.36
CA ARG A 200 25.93 17.51 -1.29
C ARG A 200 25.49 18.02 0.07
N SER A 201 25.69 17.21 1.10
CA SER A 201 25.33 17.56 2.47
C SER A 201 26.45 17.32 3.48
N ARG A 202 26.28 17.89 4.68
CA ARG A 202 27.10 17.63 5.86
C ARG A 202 26.29 16.95 6.96
N ILE A 203 25.58 15.87 6.60
CA ILE A 203 24.77 15.09 7.55
C ILE A 203 25.58 14.53 8.71
N ILE A 204 26.88 14.29 8.49
CA ILE A 204 27.79 13.80 9.52
C ILE A 204 28.01 14.80 10.67
N ASP A 205 27.91 16.10 10.41
CA ASP A 205 28.14 17.12 11.45
C ASP A 205 27.04 17.03 12.52
N GLU A 206 25.78 16.84 12.10
CA GLU A 206 24.66 16.64 13.03
C GLU A 206 24.76 15.29 13.77
N LEU A 207 25.18 14.23 13.08
CA LEU A 207 25.33 12.90 13.68
C LEU A 207 26.43 12.84 14.75
N VAL A 208 27.55 13.52 14.53
CA VAL A 208 28.65 13.60 15.50
C VAL A 208 28.21 14.36 16.76
N ASP A 209 27.39 15.40 16.60
CA ASP A 209 26.95 16.24 17.72
C ASP A 209 25.78 15.65 18.51
N ARG A 210 24.87 14.91 17.85
CA ARG A 210 23.57 14.51 18.44
C ARG A 210 23.30 13.01 18.47
N GLU A 211 24.19 12.18 17.93
CA GLU A 211 24.02 10.71 17.75
C GLU A 211 22.84 10.29 16.85
N ARG A 212 21.91 11.20 16.54
CA ARG A 212 20.72 11.00 15.69
C ARG A 212 20.36 12.29 14.94
N ILE A 213 19.77 12.12 13.77
CA ILE A 213 19.27 13.22 12.94
C ILE A 213 17.90 13.65 13.46
N ALA A 214 17.74 14.93 13.79
CA ALA A 214 16.51 15.52 14.27
C ALA A 214 15.51 15.78 13.15
N ASP A 215 16.01 16.18 11.97
CA ASP A 215 15.19 16.45 10.80
C ASP A 215 15.84 15.90 9.53
N LEU A 216 15.43 14.69 9.16
CA LEU A 216 15.96 13.99 7.99
C LEU A 216 15.70 14.74 6.68
N LYS A 217 14.60 15.51 6.59
CA LYS A 217 14.19 16.18 5.35
C LYS A 217 15.19 17.24 4.90
N LYS A 218 16.03 17.78 5.80
CA LYS A 218 17.15 18.69 5.46
C LYS A 218 18.22 18.03 4.58
N TYR A 219 18.32 16.71 4.67
CA TYR A 219 19.35 15.91 4.00
C TYR A 219 18.79 15.08 2.85
N VAL A 220 17.50 15.24 2.54
CA VAL A 220 16.83 14.57 1.44
C VAL A 220 16.62 15.56 0.30
N VAL A 221 16.78 15.08 -0.93
CA VAL A 221 16.42 15.80 -2.14
C VAL A 221 15.47 14.96 -2.98
N ARG A 222 14.52 15.64 -3.64
CA ARG A 222 13.65 15.04 -4.66
C ARG A 222 14.31 15.18 -6.02
N ALA A 223 14.59 14.05 -6.66
CA ALA A 223 15.11 14.01 -8.03
C ALA A 223 14.04 14.49 -9.03
N PRO A 224 14.43 14.94 -10.24
CA PRO A 224 13.48 15.34 -11.28
C PRO A 224 12.47 14.26 -11.67
N CYS A 225 12.83 12.98 -11.52
CA CYS A 225 11.95 11.84 -11.77
C CYS A 225 10.93 11.58 -10.63
N GLY A 226 10.97 12.34 -9.53
CA GLY A 226 10.02 12.28 -8.43
C GLY A 226 10.41 11.37 -7.26
N ILE A 227 11.47 10.57 -7.38
CA ILE A 227 12.04 9.77 -6.28
C ILE A 227 12.80 10.67 -5.32
N GLU A 228 12.77 10.37 -4.02
CA GLU A 228 13.60 11.05 -3.02
C GLU A 228 14.86 10.24 -2.72
N THR A 229 15.98 10.90 -2.41
CA THR A 229 17.21 10.23 -1.97
C THR A 229 17.98 11.11 -0.99
N LEU A 230 18.85 10.51 -0.19
CA LEU A 230 19.74 11.27 0.67
C LEU A 230 20.84 11.94 -0.14
N LEU A 231 21.15 13.18 0.22
CA LEU A 231 22.25 13.92 -0.35
C LEU A 231 23.59 13.26 0.05
N PRO A 232 24.48 13.00 -0.90
CA PRO A 232 25.80 12.44 -0.62
C PRO A 232 26.62 13.40 0.25
N GLN A 233 27.52 12.83 1.03
CA GLN A 233 28.36 13.59 1.95
C GLN A 233 29.39 14.44 1.17
N GLU A 234 29.66 15.65 1.65
CA GLU A 234 30.75 16.49 1.16
C GLU A 234 32.11 15.88 1.53
N ASN A 235 33.03 15.80 0.56
CA ASN A 235 34.36 15.23 0.76
C ASN A 235 35.19 16.15 1.69
N GLY A 236 35.72 15.63 2.81
CA GLY A 236 36.54 16.40 3.76
C GLY A 236 36.99 15.61 4.99
N LEU A 237 37.69 16.24 5.94
CA LEU A 237 38.15 15.60 7.20
C LEU A 237 37.02 14.95 8.01
N THR A 238 35.79 15.44 7.84
CA THR A 238 34.56 14.91 8.44
C THR A 238 34.13 13.56 7.86
N ASP A 239 34.53 13.23 6.62
CA ASP A 239 34.23 11.95 5.98
C ASP A 239 34.87 10.76 6.71
N LEU A 240 36.07 10.96 7.28
CA LEU A 240 36.76 9.98 8.14
C LEU A 240 35.99 9.66 9.44
N ARG A 241 34.99 10.47 9.81
CA ARG A 241 34.19 10.29 11.04
C ARG A 241 32.97 9.40 10.84
N LEU A 242 32.56 9.12 9.59
CA LEU A 242 31.48 8.18 9.30
C LEU A 242 31.89 6.76 9.72
N LYS A 243 31.17 6.23 10.72
CA LYS A 243 31.34 4.90 11.30
C LYS A 243 30.05 4.12 11.10
N GLU A 244 30.11 2.79 11.23
CA GLU A 244 28.94 1.90 11.02
C GLU A 244 27.71 2.31 11.86
N PHE A 245 27.91 2.75 13.10
CA PHE A 245 26.81 3.19 13.98
C PHE A 245 26.09 4.45 13.49
N HIS A 246 26.78 5.35 12.79
CA HIS A 246 26.14 6.50 12.15
C HIS A 246 25.19 6.03 11.05
N THR A 247 25.62 5.07 10.22
CA THR A 247 24.77 4.48 9.18
C THR A 247 23.53 3.79 9.77
N PHE A 248 23.67 3.10 10.91
CA PHE A 248 22.52 2.54 11.64
C PHE A 248 21.55 3.62 12.12
N SER A 249 22.05 4.72 12.69
CA SER A 249 21.22 5.83 13.17
C SER A 249 20.45 6.50 12.02
N ILE A 250 21.10 6.71 10.88
CA ILE A 250 20.48 7.21 9.65
C ILE A 250 19.39 6.26 9.17
N MET A 251 19.70 4.97 9.05
CA MET A 251 18.76 3.95 8.61
C MET A 251 17.51 3.89 9.49
N LYS A 252 17.68 3.93 10.81
CA LYS A 252 16.56 3.98 11.76
C LYS A 252 15.70 5.23 11.55
N THR A 253 16.33 6.39 11.41
CA THR A 253 15.63 7.66 11.18
C THR A 253 14.87 7.64 9.84
N VAL A 254 15.48 7.07 8.79
CA VAL A 254 14.84 6.84 7.48
C VAL A 254 13.59 5.98 7.63
N MET A 255 13.70 4.86 8.35
CA MET A 255 12.60 3.93 8.56
C MET A 255 11.45 4.51 9.38
N GLU A 256 11.72 5.46 10.28
CA GLU A 256 10.66 6.17 11.03
C GLU A 256 10.01 7.29 10.17
N THR A 257 10.76 7.85 9.22
CA THR A 257 10.35 9.03 8.43
C THR A 257 9.59 8.69 7.16
N TYR A 258 9.91 7.58 6.50
CA TYR A 258 9.30 7.20 5.21
C TYR A 258 8.36 6.02 5.32
N ASP A 259 7.31 6.00 4.49
CA ASP A 259 6.41 4.84 4.34
C ASP A 259 7.02 3.80 3.39
N PHE A 260 7.79 4.22 2.39
CA PHE A 260 8.36 3.35 1.35
C PHE A 260 9.84 3.66 1.15
N VAL A 261 10.67 2.63 1.33
CA VAL A 261 12.13 2.72 1.21
C VAL A 261 12.65 1.62 0.31
N VAL A 262 13.43 1.97 -0.70
CA VAL A 262 14.22 1.04 -1.51
C VAL A 262 15.68 1.21 -1.14
N VAL A 263 16.33 0.15 -0.68
CA VAL A 263 17.73 0.16 -0.24
C VAL A 263 18.63 -0.39 -1.34
N ASP A 264 19.57 0.43 -1.83
CA ASP A 264 20.64 0.00 -2.74
C ASP A 264 21.85 -0.52 -1.93
N SER A 265 21.92 -1.84 -1.72
CA SER A 265 23.00 -2.41 -0.91
C SER A 265 24.24 -2.67 -1.78
N SER A 266 25.26 -1.83 -1.62
CA SER A 266 26.51 -1.90 -2.39
C SER A 266 27.44 -3.09 -2.01
N SER A 267 27.37 -3.59 -0.78
CA SER A 267 28.19 -4.70 -0.28
C SER A 267 27.37 -5.73 0.50
N MET A 268 27.59 -7.01 0.21
CA MET A 268 27.11 -8.12 1.03
C MET A 268 28.05 -8.35 2.23
N TYR A 269 27.50 -8.84 3.34
CA TYR A 269 28.23 -9.33 4.52
C TYR A 269 28.81 -8.30 5.49
N THR A 270 28.37 -7.04 5.47
CA THR A 270 28.69 -6.08 6.55
C THR A 270 27.68 -6.20 7.71
N LYS A 271 28.02 -5.69 8.89
CA LYS A 271 27.05 -5.58 10.00
C LYS A 271 25.85 -4.72 9.61
N VAL A 272 26.09 -3.65 8.84
CA VAL A 272 25.05 -2.76 8.31
C VAL A 272 24.10 -3.53 7.39
N THR A 273 24.66 -4.32 6.48
CA THR A 273 23.90 -5.19 5.56
C THR A 273 23.02 -6.18 6.31
N LYS A 274 23.53 -6.80 7.38
CA LYS A 274 22.78 -7.75 8.20
C LYS A 274 21.55 -7.09 8.83
N GLU A 275 21.70 -5.91 9.42
CA GLU A 275 20.57 -5.18 10.03
C GLU A 275 19.52 -4.81 8.98
N ILE A 276 19.95 -4.27 7.83
CA ILE A 276 19.06 -3.98 6.69
C ILE A 276 18.22 -5.20 6.36
N VAL A 277 18.87 -6.35 6.19
CA VAL A 277 18.23 -7.62 5.82
C VAL A 277 17.26 -8.12 6.88
N GLN A 278 17.53 -7.88 8.16
CA GLN A 278 16.63 -8.26 9.24
C GLN A 278 15.40 -7.35 9.33
N SER A 279 15.56 -6.07 8.95
CA SER A 279 14.50 -5.05 9.03
C SER A 279 13.65 -4.90 7.75
N VAL A 280 13.98 -5.58 6.64
CA VAL A 280 13.24 -5.43 5.38
C VAL A 280 12.03 -6.36 5.24
N ASP A 281 11.06 -5.94 4.43
CA ASP A 281 9.89 -6.73 4.04
C ASP A 281 10.22 -7.71 2.92
N LYS A 282 11.00 -7.28 1.93
CA LYS A 282 11.46 -8.12 0.83
C LYS A 282 12.91 -7.81 0.45
N ILE A 283 13.60 -8.87 0.01
CA ILE A 283 14.98 -8.84 -0.47
C ILE A 283 14.96 -9.32 -1.91
N VAL A 284 15.37 -8.46 -2.84
CA VAL A 284 15.68 -8.85 -4.20
C VAL A 284 17.15 -9.23 -4.25
N TYR A 285 17.44 -10.52 -4.33
CA TYR A 285 18.79 -11.05 -4.47
C TYR A 285 19.13 -11.21 -5.96
N LEU A 286 19.83 -10.22 -6.50
CA LEU A 286 20.19 -10.11 -7.91
C LEU A 286 21.55 -10.77 -8.17
N ILE A 287 21.53 -11.84 -8.96
CA ILE A 287 22.70 -12.62 -9.34
C ILE A 287 23.18 -12.16 -10.71
N SER A 288 24.49 -12.02 -10.90
CA SER A 288 25.09 -11.83 -12.22
C SER A 288 25.29 -13.17 -12.91
N SER A 289 25.05 -13.25 -14.23
CA SER A 289 25.44 -14.42 -15.03
C SER A 289 26.97 -14.61 -15.18
N LYS A 290 27.80 -13.70 -14.66
CA LYS A 290 29.25 -13.71 -14.88
C LYS A 290 29.99 -14.62 -13.88
N ASN A 291 30.66 -15.66 -14.39
CA ASN A 291 31.73 -16.42 -13.73
C ASN A 291 31.38 -17.12 -12.41
N VAL A 292 30.10 -17.43 -12.13
CA VAL A 292 29.73 -18.15 -10.90
C VAL A 292 28.58 -19.12 -11.15
N SER A 293 28.56 -20.25 -10.43
CA SER A 293 27.39 -21.12 -10.34
C SER A 293 26.24 -20.38 -9.66
N VAL A 294 25.12 -20.19 -10.37
CA VAL A 294 23.89 -19.57 -9.84
C VAL A 294 23.42 -20.34 -8.61
N ASN A 295 23.33 -21.67 -8.70
CA ASN A 295 22.99 -22.54 -7.58
C ASN A 295 23.91 -22.33 -6.37
N GLY A 296 25.23 -22.27 -6.60
CA GLY A 296 26.22 -22.07 -5.54
C GLY A 296 25.98 -20.75 -4.78
N LEU A 297 25.66 -19.67 -5.51
CA LEU A 297 25.33 -18.38 -4.91
C LEU A 297 24.01 -18.39 -4.14
N ILE A 298 22.99 -19.09 -4.66
CA ILE A 298 21.70 -19.25 -3.98
C ILE A 298 21.91 -20.03 -2.67
N LYS A 299 22.59 -21.18 -2.71
CA LYS A 299 22.89 -22.00 -1.52
C LYS A 299 23.68 -21.24 -0.48
N HIS A 300 24.71 -20.52 -0.90
CA HIS A 300 25.51 -19.71 0.01
C HIS A 300 24.70 -18.57 0.65
N PHE A 301 23.81 -17.93 -0.11
CA PHE A 301 22.93 -16.92 0.46
C PHE A 301 21.88 -17.53 1.39
N GLU A 302 21.35 -18.72 1.07
CA GLU A 302 20.42 -19.45 1.93
C GLU A 302 21.03 -19.79 3.30
N GLU A 303 22.29 -20.22 3.34
CA GLU A 303 23.04 -20.43 4.59
C GLU A 303 23.19 -19.12 5.38
N THR A 304 23.57 -18.04 4.68
CA THR A 304 23.71 -16.70 5.27
C THR A 304 22.38 -16.21 5.86
N ARG A 305 21.29 -16.33 5.10
CA ARG A 305 19.92 -15.97 5.48
C ARG A 305 19.47 -16.72 6.74
N ARG A 306 19.76 -18.03 6.81
CA ARG A 306 19.46 -18.85 8.00
C ARG A 306 20.22 -18.36 9.23
N SER A 307 21.52 -18.09 9.08
CA SER A 307 22.34 -17.50 10.15
C SER A 307 21.80 -16.15 10.64
N TRP A 308 21.28 -15.34 9.73
CA TRP A 308 20.68 -14.04 10.04
C TRP A 308 19.20 -14.11 10.46
N LYS A 309 18.61 -15.31 10.53
CA LYS A 309 17.21 -15.56 10.92
C LYS A 309 16.19 -14.81 10.05
N VAL A 310 16.46 -14.69 8.77
CA VAL A 310 15.56 -14.01 7.82
C VAL A 310 14.64 -15.05 7.20
N ASP A 311 13.35 -14.76 7.09
CA ASP A 311 12.36 -15.70 6.52
C ASP A 311 12.61 -15.94 5.01
N PRO A 312 12.58 -17.19 4.51
CA PRO A 312 12.78 -17.47 3.09
C PRO A 312 11.75 -16.79 2.18
N SER A 313 10.52 -16.58 2.64
CA SER A 313 9.46 -15.91 1.88
C SER A 313 9.72 -14.42 1.63
N LYS A 314 10.70 -13.83 2.32
CA LYS A 314 11.16 -12.47 2.07
C LYS A 314 12.09 -12.37 0.86
N VAL A 315 12.69 -13.47 0.42
CA VAL A 315 13.73 -13.45 -0.63
C VAL A 315 13.14 -13.73 -2.00
N ILE A 316 13.55 -12.92 -2.97
CA ILE A 316 13.22 -13.04 -4.39
C ILE A 316 14.54 -13.12 -5.14
N TYR A 317 14.80 -14.28 -5.77
CA TYR A 317 15.98 -14.47 -6.59
C TYR A 317 15.73 -13.96 -8.01
N GLY A 318 16.64 -13.13 -8.51
CA GLY A 318 16.63 -12.65 -9.87
C GLY A 318 17.98 -12.84 -10.52
N LEU A 319 17.99 -13.08 -11.82
CA LEU A 319 19.22 -13.18 -12.59
C LEU A 319 19.33 -11.98 -13.53
N ASN A 320 20.50 -11.35 -13.53
CA ASN A 320 20.86 -10.31 -14.48
C ASN A 320 21.91 -10.85 -15.45
N HIS A 321 21.54 -10.92 -16.72
CA HIS A 321 22.44 -11.30 -17.81
C HIS A 321 23.39 -10.15 -18.10
N THR A 322 24.59 -10.21 -17.53
CA THR A 322 25.58 -9.10 -17.61
C THR A 322 26.60 -9.26 -18.74
N THR A 323 26.51 -10.35 -19.49
CA THR A 323 27.40 -10.68 -20.60
C THR A 323 26.62 -11.38 -21.71
N ALA A 324 27.06 -11.21 -22.96
CA ALA A 324 26.58 -11.98 -24.11
C ALA A 324 27.39 -13.26 -24.35
N ASP A 325 28.34 -13.60 -23.45
CA ASP A 325 29.20 -14.78 -23.58
C ASP A 325 28.38 -16.07 -23.42
N PRO A 326 28.20 -16.88 -24.49
CA PRO A 326 27.37 -18.07 -24.45
C PRO A 326 27.95 -19.15 -23.52
N THR A 327 29.26 -19.11 -23.21
CA THR A 327 29.88 -20.04 -22.27
C THR A 327 29.45 -19.80 -20.83
N GLN A 328 29.04 -18.57 -20.49
CA GLN A 328 28.51 -18.24 -19.18
C GLN A 328 27.04 -18.63 -19.09
N GLU A 329 26.27 -18.40 -20.15
CA GLU A 329 24.87 -18.82 -20.22
C GLU A 329 24.69 -20.34 -20.18
N GLY A 330 25.61 -21.08 -20.80
CA GLY A 330 25.62 -22.54 -20.72
C GLY A 330 25.85 -23.10 -19.31
N LYS A 331 26.30 -22.28 -18.34
CA LYS A 331 26.46 -22.70 -16.93
C LYS A 331 25.17 -22.61 -16.12
N ILE A 332 24.13 -22.00 -16.67
CA ILE A 332 22.84 -21.81 -15.97
C ILE A 332 21.96 -23.01 -16.28
N LEU A 333 21.84 -23.90 -15.30
CA LEU A 333 21.09 -25.14 -15.48
C LEU A 333 19.58 -24.88 -15.44
N PRO A 334 18.75 -25.71 -16.11
CA PRO A 334 17.29 -25.61 -16.01
C PRO A 334 16.78 -25.65 -14.56
N GLU A 335 17.39 -26.48 -13.72
CA GLU A 335 17.09 -26.59 -12.29
C GLU A 335 17.36 -25.29 -11.53
N ASP A 336 18.37 -24.51 -11.92
CA ASP A 336 18.67 -23.22 -11.29
C ASP A 336 17.58 -22.19 -11.58
N ARG A 337 16.96 -22.27 -12.78
CA ARG A 337 15.88 -21.37 -13.20
C ARG A 337 14.59 -21.58 -12.40
N GLU A 338 14.39 -22.76 -11.81
CA GLU A 338 13.22 -23.03 -10.96
C GLU A 338 13.20 -22.15 -9.70
N TYR A 339 14.37 -21.71 -9.23
CA TYR A 339 14.51 -20.82 -8.07
C TYR A 339 14.33 -19.34 -8.43
N LEU A 340 14.50 -18.98 -9.71
CA LEU A 340 14.47 -17.59 -10.17
C LEU A 340 13.02 -17.12 -10.37
N LYS A 341 12.73 -15.90 -9.91
CA LYS A 341 11.43 -15.25 -10.13
C LYS A 341 11.40 -14.36 -11.36
N PHE A 342 12.56 -13.89 -11.80
CA PHE A 342 12.70 -13.07 -13.00
C PHE A 342 14.12 -13.15 -13.55
N GLU A 343 14.24 -12.84 -14.83
CA GLU A 343 15.53 -12.69 -15.52
C GLU A 343 15.55 -11.34 -16.26
N LEU A 344 16.69 -10.68 -16.24
CA LEU A 344 16.92 -9.43 -16.96
C LEU A 344 17.86 -9.71 -18.13
N PRO A 345 17.47 -9.43 -19.38
CA PRO A 345 18.30 -9.73 -20.54
C PRO A 345 19.53 -8.81 -20.60
N PHE A 346 20.57 -9.30 -21.28
CA PHE A 346 21.77 -8.52 -21.52
C PHE A 346 21.50 -7.42 -22.55
N ASP A 347 21.87 -6.19 -22.21
CA ASP A 347 21.89 -5.07 -23.14
C ASP A 347 23.29 -4.42 -23.18
N LYS A 348 23.90 -4.47 -24.37
CA LYS A 348 25.20 -3.88 -24.65
C LYS A 348 25.20 -2.35 -24.52
N ALA A 349 24.07 -1.67 -24.77
CA ALA A 349 23.97 -0.21 -24.67
C ALA A 349 23.98 0.29 -23.21
N LEU A 350 23.57 -0.58 -22.27
CA LEU A 350 23.58 -0.28 -20.83
C LEU A 350 24.90 -0.70 -20.17
N ALA A 351 25.62 -1.66 -20.76
CA ALA A 351 26.90 -2.12 -20.25
C ALA A 351 27.92 -0.96 -20.17
N GLY A 352 28.35 -0.63 -18.94
CA GLY A 352 29.31 0.45 -18.69
C GLY A 352 28.78 1.89 -18.84
N ASN A 353 27.57 2.07 -19.38
CA ASN A 353 26.96 3.40 -19.50
C ASN A 353 26.53 3.90 -18.12
N ARG A 354 26.87 5.16 -17.80
CA ARG A 354 26.59 5.80 -16.49
C ARG A 354 25.89 7.14 -16.63
N THR A 355 25.43 7.49 -17.83
CA THR A 355 24.65 8.72 -18.07
C THR A 355 23.32 8.64 -17.31
N PRO A 356 22.80 9.75 -16.74
CA PRO A 356 21.55 9.74 -15.98
C PRO A 356 20.38 9.10 -16.74
N ASP A 357 20.24 9.44 -18.03
CA ASP A 357 19.23 8.89 -18.94
C ASP A 357 19.32 7.36 -19.09
N ALA A 358 20.53 6.80 -19.16
CA ALA A 358 20.72 5.34 -19.20
C ALA A 358 20.53 4.65 -17.84
N GLN A 359 20.53 5.39 -16.74
CA GLN A 359 20.36 4.84 -15.39
C GLN A 359 18.89 4.79 -14.93
N LEU A 360 17.98 5.53 -15.58
CA LEU A 360 16.53 5.50 -15.37
C LEU A 360 15.80 4.94 -16.60
N LEU A 361 16.00 3.65 -16.83
CA LEU A 361 15.49 2.93 -17.99
C LEU A 361 13.97 3.00 -18.12
N LEU A 362 13.21 2.88 -17.04
CA LEU A 362 11.75 2.99 -17.09
C LEU A 362 11.27 4.37 -17.55
N GLN A 363 12.06 5.43 -17.33
CA GLN A 363 11.73 6.78 -17.80
C GLN A 363 12.10 6.93 -19.28
N ARG A 364 13.26 6.42 -19.67
CA ARG A 364 13.80 6.52 -21.03
C ARG A 364 13.06 5.63 -22.03
N ASP A 365 12.85 4.36 -21.68
CA ASP A 365 12.20 3.34 -22.51
C ASP A 365 11.35 2.39 -21.62
N PRO A 366 10.09 2.75 -21.35
CA PRO A 366 9.17 1.96 -20.52
C PRO A 366 8.87 0.56 -21.08
N ASN A 367 9.13 0.33 -22.37
CA ASN A 367 8.88 -0.93 -23.06
C ASN A 367 10.13 -1.81 -23.16
N HIS A 368 11.28 -1.30 -22.71
CA HIS A 368 12.51 -2.09 -22.65
C HIS A 368 12.28 -3.36 -21.84
N PRO A 369 12.76 -4.54 -22.27
CA PRO A 369 12.53 -5.81 -21.55
C PRO A 369 12.91 -5.78 -20.07
N MET A 370 14.06 -5.19 -19.72
CA MET A 370 14.45 -4.99 -18.31
C MET A 370 13.50 -4.05 -17.56
N ALA A 371 13.00 -2.99 -18.21
CA ALA A 371 12.06 -2.04 -17.58
C ALA A 371 10.72 -2.69 -17.27
N VAL A 372 10.21 -3.48 -18.23
CA VAL A 372 9.01 -4.31 -18.07
C VAL A 372 9.18 -5.28 -16.91
N ALA A 373 10.29 -6.05 -16.89
CA ALA A 373 10.54 -7.02 -15.82
C ALA A 373 10.64 -6.37 -14.43
N ILE A 374 11.30 -5.21 -14.32
CA ILE A 374 11.41 -4.46 -13.05
C ILE A 374 10.05 -3.92 -12.61
N ARG A 375 9.25 -3.35 -13.53
CA ARG A 375 7.90 -2.85 -13.23
C ARG A 375 6.99 -3.99 -12.78
N ASP A 376 6.99 -5.10 -13.49
CA ASP A 376 6.13 -6.25 -13.19
C ASP A 376 6.51 -6.86 -11.83
N LEU A 377 7.82 -6.89 -11.50
CA LEU A 377 8.27 -7.25 -10.15
C LEU A 377 7.81 -6.22 -9.10
N ALA A 378 7.92 -4.92 -9.37
CA ALA A 378 7.45 -3.88 -8.46
C ALA A 378 5.94 -4.03 -8.17
N GLU A 379 5.14 -4.27 -9.21
CA GLU A 379 3.71 -4.56 -9.07
C GLU A 379 3.48 -5.80 -8.20
N ALA A 380 4.21 -6.89 -8.42
CA ALA A 380 4.12 -8.07 -7.57
C ALA A 380 4.54 -7.75 -6.11
N MET A 381 5.66 -7.07 -5.87
CA MET A 381 6.13 -6.80 -4.52
C MET A 381 5.22 -5.87 -3.71
N LEU A 382 4.57 -4.91 -4.38
CA LEU A 382 3.63 -3.99 -3.75
C LEU A 382 2.24 -4.62 -3.57
N PHE A 383 1.79 -5.38 -4.57
CA PHE A 383 0.39 -5.77 -4.71
C PHE A 383 0.14 -7.27 -4.62
N ASP A 384 1.14 -8.13 -4.40
CA ASP A 384 0.95 -9.57 -4.21
C ASP A 384 0.60 -9.89 -2.74
N GLN A 385 -0.58 -9.42 -2.32
CA GLN A 385 -1.13 -9.66 -1.00
C GLN A 385 -1.74 -11.05 -0.96
N ALA A 386 -1.40 -11.85 0.06
CA ALA A 386 -2.03 -13.13 0.32
C ALA A 386 -3.40 -12.89 0.96
N LEU A 387 -4.45 -13.42 0.36
CA LEU A 387 -5.81 -13.36 0.88
C LEU A 387 -6.26 -14.74 1.34
N GLY A 388 -7.02 -14.77 2.43
CA GLY A 388 -7.71 -15.96 2.92
C GLY A 388 -9.14 -15.62 3.31
N LEU A 389 -10.10 -16.44 2.92
CA LEU A 389 -11.49 -16.35 3.36
C LEU A 389 -11.88 -17.67 4.02
N TYR A 390 -12.16 -17.63 5.32
CA TYR A 390 -12.50 -18.79 6.13
C TYR A 390 -14.01 -18.90 6.30
N LEU A 391 -14.55 -20.05 5.90
CA LEU A 391 -15.97 -20.38 5.92
C LEU A 391 -16.18 -21.61 6.82
N PRO A 392 -17.21 -21.65 7.69
CA PRO A 392 -17.50 -22.81 8.52
C PRO A 392 -17.85 -24.06 7.70
N THR A 393 -17.44 -25.24 8.18
CA THR A 393 -17.76 -26.55 7.57
C THR A 393 -19.11 -27.12 7.99
N PHE A 394 -19.70 -26.60 9.07
CA PHE A 394 -20.95 -27.08 9.66
C PHE A 394 -20.97 -28.60 9.91
N ASP A 395 -19.89 -29.17 10.46
CA ASP A 395 -19.72 -30.62 10.62
C ASP A 395 -20.85 -31.34 11.40
N GLY A 396 -21.63 -30.61 12.20
CA GLY A 396 -22.79 -31.11 12.93
C GLY A 396 -24.09 -31.26 12.13
N ASP A 397 -24.15 -30.79 10.87
CA ASP A 397 -25.34 -30.83 10.01
C ASP A 397 -24.93 -31.32 8.59
N PRO A 398 -25.28 -32.56 8.20
CA PRO A 398 -24.87 -33.12 6.91
C PRO A 398 -25.34 -32.32 5.69
N GLY A 399 -26.52 -31.69 5.78
CA GLY A 399 -27.06 -30.88 4.69
C GLY A 399 -26.29 -29.57 4.53
N LYS A 400 -26.03 -28.88 5.64
CA LYS A 400 -25.21 -27.65 5.63
C LYS A 400 -23.74 -27.92 5.31
N LYS A 401 -23.22 -29.07 5.70
CA LYS A 401 -21.84 -29.48 5.39
C LYS A 401 -21.61 -29.66 3.90
N GLU A 402 -22.48 -30.38 3.21
CA GLU A 402 -22.38 -30.55 1.75
C GLU A 402 -22.59 -29.22 1.01
N LEU A 403 -23.55 -28.41 1.48
CA LEU A 403 -23.83 -27.11 0.88
C LEU A 403 -22.66 -26.12 1.05
N SER A 404 -22.07 -26.03 2.25
CA SER A 404 -20.94 -25.12 2.53
C SER A 404 -19.68 -25.51 1.75
N ARG A 405 -19.44 -26.81 1.56
CA ARG A 405 -18.38 -27.30 0.68
C ARG A 405 -18.57 -26.83 -0.76
N ARG A 406 -19.78 -27.00 -1.33
CA ARG A 406 -20.08 -26.53 -2.70
C ARG A 406 -19.94 -25.03 -2.84
N TRP A 407 -20.35 -24.27 -1.82
CA TRP A 407 -20.13 -22.83 -1.77
C TRP A 407 -18.64 -22.49 -1.82
N ALA A 408 -17.79 -23.19 -1.07
CA ALA A 408 -16.36 -22.96 -1.08
C ALA A 408 -15.71 -23.30 -2.44
N GLU A 409 -16.16 -24.39 -3.08
CA GLU A 409 -15.69 -24.79 -4.42
C GLU A 409 -16.11 -23.76 -5.49
N THR A 410 -17.37 -23.34 -5.49
CA THR A 410 -17.87 -22.32 -6.44
C THR A 410 -17.23 -20.95 -6.19
N GLY A 411 -17.05 -20.58 -4.92
CA GLY A 411 -16.37 -19.34 -4.53
C GLY A 411 -14.91 -19.30 -4.97
N THR A 412 -14.22 -20.45 -4.97
CA THR A 412 -12.85 -20.56 -5.48
C THR A 412 -12.80 -20.25 -6.98
N GLN A 413 -13.80 -20.68 -7.76
CA GLN A 413 -13.89 -20.37 -9.18
C GLN A 413 -14.24 -18.90 -9.42
N GLU A 414 -15.24 -18.37 -8.70
CA GLU A 414 -15.68 -16.97 -8.81
C GLU A 414 -14.55 -15.99 -8.47
N LEU A 415 -13.89 -16.20 -7.33
CA LEU A 415 -12.77 -15.37 -6.90
C LEU A 415 -11.52 -15.63 -7.76
N GLY A 416 -11.39 -16.82 -8.35
CA GLY A 416 -10.32 -17.17 -9.28
C GLY A 416 -10.29 -16.34 -10.57
N ALA A 417 -11.42 -15.73 -10.96
CA ALA A 417 -11.45 -14.80 -12.08
C ALA A 417 -10.76 -13.45 -11.78
N LEU A 418 -10.54 -13.14 -10.49
CA LEU A 418 -10.02 -11.87 -10.00
C LEU A 418 -8.67 -12.03 -9.29
N LEU A 419 -8.51 -13.12 -8.53
CA LEU A 419 -7.33 -13.44 -7.73
C LEU A 419 -6.44 -14.46 -8.46
N ARG A 420 -5.11 -14.29 -8.33
CA ARG A 420 -4.11 -15.24 -8.82
C ARG A 420 -3.92 -16.39 -7.83
N HIS A 421 -3.54 -17.55 -8.36
CA HIS A 421 -3.23 -18.75 -7.56
C HIS A 421 -4.34 -19.13 -6.57
N THR A 422 -5.59 -18.91 -6.98
CA THR A 422 -6.75 -19.15 -6.13
C THR A 422 -6.95 -20.64 -5.93
N ARG A 423 -7.06 -21.07 -4.67
CA ARG A 423 -7.19 -22.47 -4.28
C ARG A 423 -8.06 -22.64 -3.04
N LEU A 424 -8.65 -23.83 -2.91
CA LEU A 424 -9.40 -24.22 -1.74
C LEU A 424 -8.55 -25.15 -0.85
N GLU A 425 -8.33 -24.77 0.40
CA GLU A 425 -7.82 -25.66 1.44
C GLU A 425 -8.98 -26.06 2.35
N SER A 426 -9.29 -27.36 2.39
CA SER A 426 -10.44 -27.88 3.13
C SER A 426 -10.27 -29.36 3.49
N PRO A 427 -10.42 -29.76 4.77
CA PRO A 427 -10.62 -28.88 5.93
C PRO A 427 -9.31 -28.22 6.39
N VAL A 428 -9.41 -27.02 6.96
CA VAL A 428 -8.33 -26.36 7.71
C VAL A 428 -8.80 -26.05 9.12
N THR A 429 -7.93 -26.22 10.11
CA THR A 429 -8.22 -25.83 11.49
C THR A 429 -7.88 -24.35 11.67
N HIS A 430 -8.85 -23.53 12.04
CA HIS A 430 -8.66 -22.12 12.33
C HIS A 430 -9.46 -21.73 13.57
N GLN A 431 -8.82 -21.05 14.53
CA GLN A 431 -9.40 -20.72 15.85
C GLN A 431 -10.05 -21.93 16.57
N GLY A 432 -9.47 -23.13 16.40
CA GLY A 432 -9.98 -24.37 17.00
C GLY A 432 -11.21 -24.98 16.32
N GLN A 433 -11.66 -24.42 15.20
CA GLN A 433 -12.79 -24.92 14.41
C GLN A 433 -12.34 -25.43 13.04
N ALA A 434 -13.03 -26.42 12.49
CA ALA A 434 -12.84 -26.86 11.11
C ALA A 434 -13.51 -25.86 10.16
N MET A 435 -12.74 -25.37 9.19
CA MET A 435 -13.16 -24.36 8.23
C MET A 435 -12.76 -24.79 6.81
N HIS A 436 -13.45 -24.26 5.81
CA HIS A 436 -12.97 -24.16 4.44
C HIS A 436 -12.18 -22.85 4.30
N CYS A 437 -11.02 -22.85 3.65
CA CYS A 437 -10.26 -21.63 3.39
C CYS A 437 -10.02 -21.47 1.89
N ILE A 438 -10.65 -20.44 1.31
CA ILE A 438 -10.35 -20.00 -0.05
C ILE A 438 -9.14 -19.07 0.05
N GLN A 439 -8.03 -19.46 -0.54
CA GLN A 439 -6.81 -18.68 -0.61
C GLN A 439 -6.62 -18.12 -1.99
N GLY A 440 -6.07 -16.92 -2.09
CA GLY A 440 -5.71 -16.32 -3.37
C GLY A 440 -4.68 -15.20 -3.18
N ARG A 441 -4.17 -14.66 -4.28
CA ARG A 441 -3.23 -13.54 -4.25
C ARG A 441 -3.69 -12.42 -5.17
N THR A 442 -3.47 -11.18 -4.77
CA THR A 442 -3.87 -10.03 -5.58
C THR A 442 -2.87 -9.79 -6.72
N ALA A 443 -3.37 -9.48 -7.92
CA ALA A 443 -2.54 -9.30 -9.12
C ALA A 443 -2.10 -7.85 -9.37
N LYS A 444 -2.92 -6.89 -8.92
CA LYS A 444 -2.80 -5.44 -9.11
C LYS A 444 -3.83 -4.80 -8.19
N TRP A 445 -3.54 -3.66 -7.56
CA TRP A 445 -4.46 -3.03 -6.62
C TRP A 445 -5.62 -2.32 -7.34
N LEU A 446 -6.58 -3.09 -7.87
CA LEU A 446 -7.96 -2.62 -8.08
C LEU A 446 -8.74 -2.93 -6.80
N LEU A 447 -8.45 -2.21 -5.71
CA LEU A 447 -9.00 -2.49 -4.36
C LEU A 447 -10.49 -2.69 -4.44
N ASN A 448 -11.12 -1.80 -5.21
CA ASN A 448 -12.55 -1.68 -5.28
C ASN A 448 -13.17 -2.91 -5.95
N GLN A 449 -12.52 -3.53 -6.94
CA GLN A 449 -13.09 -4.72 -7.58
C GLN A 449 -12.87 -5.99 -6.74
N HIS A 450 -11.67 -6.17 -6.19
CA HIS A 450 -11.36 -7.35 -5.37
C HIS A 450 -12.11 -7.35 -4.04
N VAL A 451 -12.12 -6.22 -3.33
CA VAL A 451 -12.85 -6.09 -2.04
C VAL A 451 -14.35 -6.23 -2.26
N VAL A 452 -14.93 -5.60 -3.30
CA VAL A 452 -16.37 -5.74 -3.58
C VAL A 452 -16.74 -7.18 -3.90
N ALA A 453 -15.95 -7.88 -4.71
CA ALA A 453 -16.22 -9.28 -5.02
C ALA A 453 -16.14 -10.17 -3.76
N LEU A 454 -15.11 -9.99 -2.93
CA LEU A 454 -14.95 -10.72 -1.67
C LEU A 454 -16.10 -10.45 -0.69
N VAL A 455 -16.46 -9.19 -0.50
CA VAL A 455 -17.57 -8.79 0.39
C VAL A 455 -18.91 -9.29 -0.13
N ASN A 456 -19.16 -9.22 -1.44
CA ASN A 456 -20.39 -9.74 -2.05
C ASN A 456 -20.50 -11.25 -1.89
N PHE A 457 -19.41 -11.99 -2.13
CA PHE A 457 -19.37 -13.43 -1.90
C PHE A 457 -19.62 -13.75 -0.42
N ALA A 458 -18.91 -13.10 0.50
CA ALA A 458 -19.05 -13.26 1.94
C ALA A 458 -20.49 -12.98 2.42
N ASN A 459 -21.12 -11.89 1.95
CA ASN A 459 -22.48 -11.54 2.34
C ASN A 459 -23.51 -12.56 1.86
N ARG A 460 -23.39 -13.08 0.62
CA ARG A 460 -24.31 -14.13 0.15
C ARG A 460 -24.13 -15.42 0.94
N PHE A 461 -22.90 -15.80 1.26
CA PHE A 461 -22.64 -16.95 2.12
C PHE A 461 -23.22 -16.75 3.54
N LYS A 462 -23.00 -15.59 4.16
CA LYS A 462 -23.57 -15.25 5.46
C LYS A 462 -25.09 -15.34 5.48
N GLN A 463 -25.75 -14.81 4.44
CA GLN A 463 -27.19 -14.86 4.30
C GLN A 463 -27.72 -16.30 4.18
N GLU A 464 -27.06 -17.13 3.38
CA GLU A 464 -27.45 -18.54 3.17
C GLU A 464 -27.39 -19.36 4.48
N PHE A 465 -26.37 -19.12 5.31
CA PHE A 465 -26.12 -19.90 6.52
C PHE A 465 -26.56 -19.22 7.82
N GLY A 466 -27.10 -17.99 7.75
CA GLY A 466 -27.51 -17.22 8.93
C GLY A 466 -26.34 -16.85 9.85
N LEU A 467 -25.22 -16.43 9.28
CA LEU A 467 -24.01 -16.05 10.02
C LEU A 467 -23.91 -14.53 10.17
N ASP A 468 -23.50 -14.07 11.34
CA ASP A 468 -23.23 -12.64 11.58
C ASP A 468 -21.93 -12.18 10.90
N LYS A 469 -20.95 -13.09 10.80
CA LYS A 469 -19.60 -12.79 10.34
C LYS A 469 -18.89 -13.96 9.66
N VAL A 470 -17.95 -13.64 8.79
CA VAL A 470 -16.92 -14.57 8.30
C VAL A 470 -15.52 -13.99 8.52
N ILE A 471 -14.52 -14.85 8.59
CA ILE A 471 -13.14 -14.43 8.86
C ILE A 471 -12.42 -14.24 7.53
N PHE A 472 -11.81 -13.08 7.37
CA PHE A 472 -10.96 -12.74 6.24
C PHE A 472 -9.54 -12.49 6.73
N THR A 473 -8.54 -12.91 5.97
CA THR A 473 -7.15 -12.59 6.23
C THR A 473 -6.53 -11.88 5.03
N MET A 474 -5.73 -10.85 5.32
CA MET A 474 -4.86 -10.20 4.34
C MET A 474 -3.44 -10.19 4.90
N ASN A 475 -2.51 -10.85 4.21
CA ASN A 475 -1.14 -11.09 4.67
C ASN A 475 -1.06 -11.63 6.10
N GLY A 476 -2.00 -12.50 6.47
CA GLY A 476 -2.08 -13.08 7.81
C GLY A 476 -2.65 -12.16 8.89
N GLN A 477 -3.01 -10.91 8.57
CA GLN A 477 -3.81 -10.08 9.46
C GLN A 477 -5.28 -10.43 9.31
N GLU A 478 -5.92 -10.81 10.41
CA GLU A 478 -7.33 -11.14 10.46
C GLU A 478 -8.21 -9.88 10.46
N SER A 479 -9.34 -9.99 9.78
CA SER A 479 -10.43 -9.03 9.79
C SER A 479 -11.74 -9.80 9.74
N VAL A 480 -12.79 -9.17 10.25
CA VAL A 480 -14.12 -9.77 10.32
C VAL A 480 -14.98 -9.07 9.27
N VAL A 481 -15.61 -9.85 8.39
CA VAL A 481 -16.45 -9.35 7.29
C VAL A 481 -17.91 -9.69 7.53
#